data_AF-A0A397SLY3-F1
#
_entry.id   AF-A0A397SLY3-F1
#
_cell.length_a   1.000
_cell.length_b   1.000
_cell.length_c   1.000
_cell.angle_alpha   90.00
_cell.angle_beta   90.00
_cell.angle_gamma   90.00
#
_symmetry.space_group_name_H-M   'P 1'
#
loop_
_entity.id
_entity.type
_entity.pdbx_description
1 polymer ?
#
loop_
_entity_poly.entity_id
_entity_poly.type
_entity_poly.pdbx_seq_one_letter_code
_entity_poly.pdbx_strand_id
1 'polypeptide(L)'
;MVILNYRSPYLRRILSTNKKKNDGTLTHIKLPNILPEIFQIILRYIYGGRVSLAEYDASDIIKILDAANKLSLQEIIPYLQSFLVKNKTNWMKQNFILIYLL
;
A
#
# COMPACT_ATOMS: atom_id res chain seq x y z
N MET A 1 9.00 -14.49 -2.84
CA MET A 1 9.46 -13.65 -1.70
C MET A 1 10.44 -12.54 -2.07
N VAL A 2 11.35 -12.71 -3.04
CA VAL A 2 12.46 -11.74 -3.29
C VAL A 2 11.95 -10.33 -3.63
N ILE A 3 10.95 -10.22 -4.51
CA ILE A 3 10.40 -8.92 -4.92
C ILE A 3 9.72 -8.20 -3.76
N LEU A 4 8.85 -8.88 -3.00
CA LEU A 4 8.19 -8.31 -1.80
C LEU A 4 9.22 -7.80 -0.79
N ASN A 5 10.29 -8.58 -0.55
CA ASN A 5 11.39 -8.24 0.35
C ASN A 5 12.18 -7.02 -0.15
N TYR A 6 12.42 -6.91 -1.45
CA TYR A 6 13.15 -5.79 -2.02
C TYR A 6 12.33 -4.49 -2.02
N ARG A 7 11.05 -4.58 -2.41
CA ARG A 7 10.19 -3.42 -2.67
C ARG A 7 9.53 -2.86 -1.41
N SER A 8 9.37 -3.66 -0.34
CA SER A 8 8.73 -3.23 0.90
C SER A 8 9.65 -3.47 2.11
N PRO A 9 10.17 -2.40 2.73
CA PRO A 9 10.93 -2.48 3.98
C PRO A 9 10.15 -3.17 5.12
N TYR A 10 8.82 -2.96 5.19
CA TYR A 10 7.96 -3.60 6.18
C TYR A 10 7.91 -5.13 5.98
N LEU A 11 7.63 -5.57 4.75
CA LEU A 11 7.59 -7.00 4.43
C LEU A 11 8.96 -7.64 4.56
N ARG A 12 10.04 -6.94 4.20
CA ARG A 12 11.42 -7.38 4.46
C ARG A 12 11.65 -7.73 5.91
N ARG A 13 11.22 -6.86 6.83
CA ARG A 13 11.38 -7.07 8.27
C ARG A 13 10.65 -8.34 8.70
N ILE A 14 9.37 -8.48 8.34
CA ILE A 14 8.56 -9.66 8.69
C ILE A 14 9.17 -10.95 8.13
N LEU A 15 9.55 -10.94 6.85
CA LEU A 15 10.10 -12.11 6.16
C LEU A 15 11.47 -12.51 6.72
N SER A 16 12.30 -11.54 7.14
CA SER A 16 13.61 -11.81 7.74
C SER A 16 13.48 -12.44 9.13
N THR A 17 12.48 -12.04 9.93
CA THR A 17 12.23 -12.65 11.25
C THR A 17 11.76 -14.11 11.11
N ASN A 18 10.98 -14.41 10.08
CA ASN A 18 10.44 -15.75 9.84
C ASN A 18 11.46 -16.73 9.22
N LYS A 19 12.51 -16.25 8.55
CA LYS A 19 13.61 -17.10 8.03
C LYS A 19 14.32 -17.95 9.10
N LYS A 20 14.17 -17.64 10.39
CA LYS A 20 14.71 -18.47 11.48
C LYS A 20 14.00 -19.83 11.62
N LYS A 21 12.88 -20.05 10.92
CA LYS A 21 12.09 -21.30 10.88
C LYS A 21 12.16 -21.96 9.50
N ASN A 22 13.37 -22.20 8.99
CA ASN A 22 13.62 -22.79 7.66
C ASN A 22 13.37 -24.32 7.63
N ASP A 23 12.26 -24.79 8.18
CA ASP A 23 11.87 -26.22 8.19
C ASP A 23 11.03 -26.62 6.96
N GLY A 24 10.87 -25.73 5.99
CA GLY A 24 10.00 -25.93 4.82
C GLY A 24 8.56 -25.49 5.02
N THR A 25 8.20 -24.97 6.20
CA THR A 25 6.84 -24.49 6.49
C THR A 25 6.54 -23.17 5.75
N LEU A 26 5.40 -23.12 5.07
CA LEU A 26 4.88 -21.90 4.45
C LEU A 26 4.73 -20.77 5.48
N THR A 27 5.35 -19.62 5.20
CA THR A 27 5.22 -18.44 6.07
C THR A 27 3.89 -17.74 5.84
N HIS A 28 3.05 -17.66 6.87
CA HIS A 28 1.79 -16.92 6.82
C HIS A 28 1.96 -15.50 7.39
N ILE A 29 1.67 -14.47 6.60
CA ILE A 29 1.71 -13.06 7.01
C ILE A 29 0.28 -12.55 7.12
N LYS A 30 -0.08 -12.03 8.29
CA LYS A 30 -1.39 -11.40 8.51
C LYS A 30 -1.28 -9.89 8.33
N LEU A 31 -2.15 -9.32 7.49
CA LEU A 31 -2.29 -7.88 7.25
C LEU A 31 -3.73 -7.45 7.56
N PRO A 32 -4.16 -7.46 8.84
CA PRO A 32 -5.58 -7.34 9.22
C PRO A 32 -6.21 -5.98 8.86
N ASN A 33 -5.39 -4.93 8.71
CA ASN A 33 -5.86 -3.57 8.49
C ASN A 33 -5.70 -3.13 7.03
N ILE A 34 -5.68 -4.09 6.09
CA ILE A 34 -5.64 -3.86 4.64
C ILE A 34 -6.71 -4.75 4.01
N LEU A 35 -7.65 -4.14 3.30
CA LEU A 35 -8.68 -4.89 2.58
C LEU A 35 -8.06 -5.73 1.45
N PRO A 36 -8.58 -6.94 1.15
CA PRO A 36 -8.03 -7.81 0.11
C PRO A 36 -7.90 -7.13 -1.26
N GLU A 37 -8.89 -6.34 -1.65
CA GLU A 37 -8.94 -5.64 -2.94
C GLU A 37 -7.85 -4.57 -3.03
N ILE A 38 -7.64 -3.84 -1.93
CA ILE A 38 -6.58 -2.82 -1.81
C ILE A 38 -5.20 -3.51 -1.84
N PHE A 39 -5.06 -4.62 -1.13
CA PHE A 39 -3.81 -5.38 -1.15
C PHE A 39 -3.50 -5.92 -2.55
N GLN A 40 -4.50 -6.34 -3.32
CA GLN A 40 -4.32 -6.78 -4.70
C GLN A 40 -3.74 -5.65 -5.58
N ILE A 41 -4.21 -4.41 -5.41
CA ILE A 41 -3.67 -3.24 -6.12
C ILE A 41 -2.22 -2.98 -5.72
N ILE A 42 -1.94 -2.98 -4.42
CA ILE A 42 -0.57 -2.82 -3.90
C ILE A 42 0.35 -3.92 -4.43
N LEU A 43 -0.12 -5.16 -4.49
CA LEU A 43 0.64 -6.29 -5.00
C LEU A 43 0.97 -6.10 -6.48
N ARG A 44 0.01 -5.65 -7.29
CA ARG A 44 0.25 -5.30 -8.70
C ARG A 44 1.28 -4.19 -8.83
N TYR A 45 1.23 -3.15 -7.99
CA TYR A 45 2.25 -2.10 -7.97
C TYR A 45 3.63 -2.63 -7.58
N ILE A 46 3.73 -3.49 -6.57
CA ILE A 46 5.02 -4.05 -6.13
C ILE A 46 5.71 -4.81 -7.26
N TYR A 47 4.97 -5.60 -8.04
CA TYR A 47 5.51 -6.41 -9.13
C TYR A 47 5.63 -5.65 -10.46
N GLY A 48 4.69 -4.76 -10.78
CA GLY A 48 4.63 -4.04 -12.05
C GLY A 48 5.23 -2.63 -12.05
N GLY A 49 5.51 -2.08 -10.87
CA GLY A 49 6.07 -0.73 -10.70
C GLY A 49 5.13 0.41 -11.10
N ARG A 50 3.87 0.13 -11.42
CA ARG A 50 2.88 1.10 -11.92
C ARG A 50 1.52 0.85 -11.30
N VAL A 51 0.73 1.92 -11.13
CA VAL A 51 -0.67 1.87 -10.71
C VAL A 51 -1.47 2.88 -11.55
N SER A 52 -2.60 2.46 -12.10
CA SER A 52 -3.55 3.36 -12.75
C SER A 52 -4.57 3.81 -11.71
N LEU A 53 -4.75 5.12 -11.55
CA LEU A 53 -5.67 5.69 -10.54
C LEU A 53 -6.98 6.22 -11.14
N ALA A 54 -7.11 6.20 -12.47
CA ALA A 54 -8.25 6.81 -13.16
C ALA A 54 -9.59 6.14 -12.81
N GLU A 55 -9.56 4.84 -12.54
CA GLU A 55 -10.76 4.02 -12.28
C GLU A 55 -11.18 4.02 -10.81
N TYR A 56 -10.36 4.58 -9.91
CA TYR A 56 -10.64 4.57 -8.46
C TYR A 56 -11.28 5.88 -7.99
N ASP A 57 -12.18 5.74 -7.02
CA ASP A 57 -12.70 6.88 -6.30
C ASP A 57 -11.66 7.44 -5.29
N ALA A 58 -11.96 8.59 -4.70
CA ALA A 58 -11.03 9.20 -3.75
C ALA A 58 -10.85 8.36 -2.48
N SER A 59 -11.89 7.64 -2.04
CA SER A 59 -11.84 6.79 -0.84
C SER A 59 -10.88 5.63 -1.03
N ASP A 60 -10.94 4.96 -2.17
CA ASP A 60 -10.07 3.85 -2.52
C ASP A 60 -8.63 4.30 -2.69
N ILE A 61 -8.38 5.45 -3.31
CA ILE A 61 -7.04 6.02 -3.41
C ILE A 61 -6.46 6.34 -2.02
N ILE A 62 -7.28 6.81 -1.09
CA ILE A 62 -6.86 7.02 0.31
C ILE A 62 -6.56 5.69 1.01
N LYS A 63 -7.36 4.64 0.81
CA LYS A 63 -7.06 3.29 1.35
C LYS A 63 -5.77 2.71 0.76
N ILE A 64 -5.52 2.94 -0.54
CA ILE A 64 -4.26 2.57 -1.20
C ILE A 64 -3.09 3.33 -0.59
N LEU A 65 -3.25 4.63 -0.33
CA LEU A 65 -2.24 5.47 0.32
C LEU A 65 -1.91 4.99 1.74
N ASP A 66 -2.93 4.71 2.56
CA ASP A 66 -2.76 4.14 3.90
C ASP A 66 -2.06 2.76 3.86
N ALA A 67 -2.46 1.88 2.94
CA ALA A 67 -1.80 0.59 2.74
C ALA A 67 -0.33 0.77 2.29
N ALA A 68 -0.04 1.72 1.40
CA ALA A 68 1.31 2.03 0.95
C ALA A 68 2.19 2.56 2.10
N ASN A 69 1.65 3.42 2.97
CA ASN A 69 2.30 3.89 4.19
C ASN A 69 2.64 2.72 5.12
N LYS A 70 1.65 1.88 5.45
CA LYS A 70 1.81 0.70 6.31
C LYS A 70 2.87 -0.27 5.79
N LEU A 71 2.91 -0.46 4.47
CA LEU A 71 3.87 -1.35 3.80
C LEU A 71 5.19 -0.64 3.45
N SER A 72 5.36 0.62 3.85
CA SER A 72 6.57 1.43 3.64
C SER A 72 6.97 1.58 2.17
N LEU A 73 6.00 1.72 1.27
CA LEU A 73 6.18 1.87 -0.17
C LEU A 73 6.40 3.34 -0.55
N GLN A 74 7.48 3.95 -0.05
CA GLN A 74 7.69 5.41 -0.10
C GLN A 74 7.63 6.00 -1.53
N GLU A 75 8.08 5.24 -2.54
CA GLU A 75 8.11 5.67 -3.94
C GLU A 75 6.72 6.05 -4.51
N ILE A 76 5.63 5.41 -4.07
CA ILE A 76 4.29 5.64 -4.65
C ILE A 76 3.51 6.77 -3.98
N ILE A 77 3.91 7.14 -2.75
CA ILE A 77 3.16 8.09 -1.91
C ILE A 77 3.00 9.46 -2.60
N PRO A 78 4.06 10.11 -3.12
CA PRO A 78 3.93 11.42 -3.75
C PRO A 78 3.02 11.41 -4.98
N TYR A 79 3.01 10.30 -5.72
CA TYR A 79 2.16 10.11 -6.88
C TYR A 79 0.67 10.04 -6.48
N LEU A 80 0.33 9.24 -5.46
CA LEU A 80 -1.03 9.13 -4.93
C LEU A 80 -1.55 10.48 -4.40
N GLN A 81 -0.73 11.17 -3.61
CA GLN A 81 -1.07 12.48 -3.03
C GLN A 81 -1.27 13.53 -4.12
N SER A 82 -0.36 13.61 -5.09
CA SER A 82 -0.47 14.55 -6.21
C SER A 82 -1.74 14.30 -7.04
N PHE A 83 -2.07 13.03 -7.26
CA PHE A 83 -3.29 12.67 -8.00
C PHE A 83 -4.56 13.11 -7.26
N LEU A 84 -4.63 12.90 -5.94
CA LEU A 84 -5.75 13.35 -5.10
C LEU A 84 -5.91 14.87 -5.12
N VAL A 85 -4.82 15.61 -4.94
CA VAL A 85 -4.83 17.07 -4.94
C VAL A 85 -5.27 17.62 -6.30
N LYS A 86 -4.79 17.02 -7.40
CA LYS A 86 -5.08 17.49 -8.76
C LYS A 86 -6.49 17.12 -9.24
N ASN A 87 -6.97 15.91 -8.96
CA ASN A 87 -8.17 15.36 -9.59
C ASN A 87 -9.35 15.20 -8.63
N LYS A 88 -9.12 15.17 -7.32
CA LYS A 88 -10.14 14.90 -6.30
C LYS A 88 -10.23 16.01 -5.24
N THR A 89 -9.86 17.24 -5.60
CA THR A 89 -9.75 18.40 -4.68
C THR A 89 -11.02 18.68 -3.89
N ASN A 90 -12.20 18.62 -4.53
CA ASN A 90 -13.47 18.89 -3.86
C ASN A 90 -13.76 17.84 -2.77
N TRP A 91 -13.50 16.57 -3.07
CA TRP A 91 -13.63 15.49 -2.10
C TRP A 91 -12.64 15.68 -0.95
N MET A 92 -11.40 16.07 -1.26
CA MET A 92 -10.37 16.35 -0.24
C MET A 92 -10.78 17.47 0.72
N LYS A 93 -11.39 18.55 0.20
CA LYS A 93 -11.89 19.65 1.02
C LYS A 93 -13.04 19.20 1.93
N GLN A 94 -13.97 18.40 1.41
CA GLN A 94 -15.11 17.88 2.18
C GLN A 94 -14.68 16.88 3.26
N ASN A 95 -13.59 16.15 3.04
CA ASN A 95 -13.10 15.09 3.93
C ASN A 95 -11.79 15.46 4.62
N PHE A 96 -11.52 16.75 4.81
CA PHE A 96 -10.23 17.25 5.31
C PHE A 96 -9.81 16.61 6.64
N ILE A 97 -10.74 16.43 7.58
CA ILE A 97 -10.47 15.80 8.88
C ILE A 97 -9.98 14.36 8.70
N LEU A 98 -10.61 13.58 7.83
CA LEU A 98 -10.23 12.20 7.55
C LEU A 98 -8.81 12.13 6.97
N ILE A 99 -8.45 13.08 6.10
CA ILE A 99 -7.12 13.15 5.49
C ILE A 99 -6.06 13.59 6.49
N TYR A 100 -6.39 14.54 7.38
CA TYR A 100 -5.47 15.02 8.41
C TYR A 100 -5.10 13.93 9.43
N LEU A 101 -6.01 12.99 9.68
CA LEU A 101 -5.80 11.86 10.60
C LEU A 101 -5.07 10.67 9.98
N LEU A 102 -4.79 10.72 8.67
CA LEU A 102 -4.15 9.64 7.90
C LEU A 102 -2.62 9.75 7.93
#